data_AF-A0ABD5T1T6-F1
#
_entry.id   AF-A0ABD5T1T6-F1
#
_cell.length_a   1.000
_cell.length_b   1.000
_cell.length_c   1.000
_cell.angle_alpha   90.00
_cell.angle_beta   90.00
_cell.angle_gamma   90.00
#
_symmetry.space_group_name_H-M   'P 1'
#
loop_
_entity.id
_entity.type
_entity.pdbx_description
1 polymer ?
#
loop_
_entity_poly.entity_id
_entity_poly.type
_entity_poly.pdbx_seq_one_letter_code
_entity_poly.pdbx_strand_id
1 'polypeptide(L)' 'DAERVAFAGDTLDDVRTARNADADDESRVYYGIGVLTGGLTGESGRETFAENGADAVIDDVNELVELLE' A
#
# COMPACT_ATOMS: atom_id res chain seq x y z
N ASP A 1 17.26 6.72 10.42
CA ASP A 1 16.15 5.78 10.27
C ASP A 1 14.84 6.51 10.15
N ALA A 2 13.92 5.94 9.39
CA ALA A 2 12.55 6.43 9.27
C ALA A 2 11.68 5.77 10.35
N GLU A 3 10.81 6.55 10.99
CA GLU A 3 9.81 6.05 11.95
C GLU A 3 8.58 5.43 11.26
N ARG A 4 8.39 5.75 9.97
CA ARG A 4 7.26 5.35 9.15
C ARG A 4 7.76 4.96 7.77
N VAL A 5 7.25 3.87 7.23
CA VAL A 5 7.62 3.35 5.91
C VAL A 5 6.34 3.02 5.15
N ALA A 6 6.28 3.42 3.87
CA ALA A 6 5.20 3.04 2.96
C ALA A 6 5.74 2.09 1.89
N PHE A 7 5.04 0.97 1.69
CA PHE A 7 5.23 0.06 0.58
C PHE A 7 4.16 0.38 -0.45
N ALA A 8 4.56 0.93 -1.60
CA ALA A 8 3.66 1.22 -2.70
C ALA A 8 3.95 0.25 -3.85
N GLY A 9 2.93 -0.48 -4.31
CA GLY A 9 3.08 -1.47 -5.36
C GLY A 9 1.76 -1.87 -6.02
N ASP A 10 1.86 -2.47 -7.20
CA ASP A 10 0.71 -2.89 -8.01
C ASP A 10 0.28 -4.34 -7.74
N THR A 11 0.93 -5.01 -6.79
CA THR A 11 0.59 -6.37 -6.36
C THR A 11 0.05 -6.39 -4.94
N LEU A 12 -0.81 -7.38 -4.66
CA LEU A 12 -1.25 -7.67 -3.30
C LEU A 12 -0.10 -8.11 -2.38
N ASP A 13 1.02 -8.57 -2.95
CA ASP A 13 2.19 -9.01 -2.19
C ASP A 13 2.91 -7.84 -1.52
N ASP A 14 2.94 -6.67 -2.17
CA ASP A 14 3.52 -5.44 -1.61
C ASP A 14 2.75 -5.01 -0.35
N VAL A 15 1.41 -5.02 -0.42
CA VAL A 15 0.53 -4.72 0.72
C VAL A 15 0.72 -5.74 1.84
N ARG A 16 0.76 -7.03 1.52
CA ARG A 16 0.98 -8.10 2.52
C ARG A 16 2.36 -7.99 3.15
N THR A 17 3.36 -7.57 2.40
CA THR A 17 4.71 -7.31 2.93
C THR A 17 4.68 -6.21 3.98
N ALA A 18 3.96 -5.12 3.74
CA ALA A 18 3.78 -4.06 4.74
C ALA A 18 3.09 -4.58 6.01
N ARG A 19 2.02 -5.35 5.88
CA ARG A 19 1.30 -5.96 7.03
C ARG A 19 2.20 -6.90 7.84
N ASN A 20 3.01 -7.71 7.16
CA ASN A 20 3.95 -8.61 7.83
C ASN A 20 5.03 -7.81 8.58
N ALA A 21 5.55 -6.74 7.98
CA ALA A 21 6.52 -5.87 8.63
C ALA A 21 5.94 -5.15 9.86
N ASP A 22 4.70 -4.64 9.76
CA ASP A 22 3.99 -4.01 10.88
C ASP A 22 3.78 -4.98 12.05
N ALA A 23 3.50 -6.25 11.74
CA ALA A 23 3.32 -7.29 12.75
C ALA A 23 4.63 -7.72 13.43
N ASP A 24 5.76 -7.67 12.72
CA ASP A 24 7.06 -8.13 13.22
C ASP A 24 7.90 -7.01 13.89
N ASP A 25 7.70 -5.74 13.53
CA ASP A 25 8.47 -4.60 14.05
C ASP A 25 7.57 -3.54 14.69
N GLU A 26 7.35 -3.67 16.00
CA GLU A 26 6.59 -2.71 16.81
C GLU A 26 7.27 -1.33 16.95
N SER A 27 8.52 -1.17 16.49
CA SER A 27 9.26 0.09 16.63
C SER A 27 8.99 1.11 15.51
N ARG A 28 8.30 0.69 14.44
CA ARG A 28 7.98 1.50 13.26
C ARG A 28 6.54 1.27 12.83
N VAL A 29 6.02 2.17 12.00
CA VAL A 29 4.71 2.02 11.36
C VAL A 29 4.88 1.72 9.88
N TYR A 30 4.15 0.71 9.40
CA TYR A 30 4.22 0.25 8.02
C TYR A 30 2.90 0.40 7.28
N TYR A 31 2.90 1.24 6.25
CA TYR A 31 1.75 1.46 5.38
C TYR A 31 1.85 0.62 4.10
N GLY A 32 0.75 -0.02 3.71
CA GLY A 32 0.60 -0.70 2.42
C GLY A 32 -0.28 0.12 1.49
N ILE A 33 0.25 0.52 0.33
CA ILE A 33 -0.43 1.35 -0.67
C ILE A 33 -0.56 0.56 -1.97
N GLY A 34 -1.79 0.28 -2.39
CA GLY A 34 -2.07 -0.35 -3.68
C GLY A 34 -2.03 0.67 -4.82
N VAL A 35 -1.40 0.33 -5.94
CA VAL A 35 -1.34 1.18 -7.15
C VAL A 35 -2.01 0.45 -8.32
N LEU A 36 -3.01 1.06 -8.96
CA LEU A 36 -3.82 0.42 -10.01
C LEU A 36 -3.17 0.43 -11.41
N THR A 37 -1.83 0.38 -11.48
CA THR A 37 -1.06 0.34 -12.74
C THR A 37 -0.78 -1.08 -13.25
N GLY A 38 -1.11 -2.10 -12.46
CA GLY A 38 -0.86 -3.51 -12.75
C GLY A 38 -2.09 -4.29 -13.19
N GLY A 39 -2.25 -5.50 -12.65
CA GLY A 39 -3.35 -6.42 -12.99
C GLY A 39 -4.70 -6.10 -12.35
N LEU A 40 -4.73 -5.23 -11.34
CA LEU A 40 -5.94 -4.75 -10.68
C LEU A 40 -6.24 -3.33 -11.12
N THR A 41 -7.50 -3.05 -11.46
CA THR A 41 -7.93 -1.72 -11.94
C THR A 41 -9.34 -1.38 -11.46
N GLY A 42 -9.68 -0.08 -11.50
CA GLY A 42 -11.01 0.42 -11.18
C GLY A 42 -11.49 0.08 -9.77
N GLU A 43 -12.79 0.16 -9.56
CA GLU A 43 -13.40 -0.03 -8.24
C GLU A 43 -13.15 -1.43 -7.67
N SER A 44 -13.26 -2.47 -8.50
CA SER A 44 -12.96 -3.84 -8.07
C SER A 44 -11.51 -4.02 -7.63
N GLY A 45 -10.57 -3.32 -8.26
CA GLY A 45 -9.17 -3.30 -7.83
C GLY A 45 -9.01 -2.63 -6.47
N ARG A 46 -9.70 -1.50 -6.25
CA ARG A 46 -9.72 -0.78 -4.96
C ARG A 46 -10.27 -1.65 -3.83
N GLU A 47 -11.41 -2.29 -4.06
CA GLU A 47 -12.02 -3.24 -3.11
C GLU A 47 -11.05 -4.39 -2.80
N THR A 48 -10.46 -5.00 -3.84
CA THR A 48 -9.53 -6.13 -3.68
C THR A 48 -8.31 -5.74 -2.83
N PHE A 49 -7.72 -4.56 -3.05
CA PHE A 49 -6.62 -4.07 -2.23
C PHE A 49 -7.05 -3.78 -0.79
N ALA A 50 -8.18 -3.11 -0.58
CA ALA A 50 -8.70 -2.80 0.74
C ALA A 50 -8.98 -4.07 1.57
N GLU A 51 -9.60 -5.09 0.95
CA GLU A 51 -9.85 -6.39 1.59
C GLU A 51 -8.57 -7.12 2.00
N ASN A 52 -7.46 -6.86 1.31
CA ASN A 52 -6.14 -7.44 1.63
C ASN A 52 -5.32 -6.56 2.58
N GLY A 53 -5.91 -5.49 3.12
CA GLY A 53 -5.30 -4.64 4.12
C GLY A 53 -4.44 -3.54 3.53
N ALA A 54 -4.77 -2.97 2.38
CA ALA A 54 -4.19 -1.69 1.97
C ALA A 54 -4.74 -0.55 2.84
N ASP A 55 -3.88 0.41 3.22
CA ASP A 55 -4.31 1.63 3.93
C ASP A 55 -4.80 2.70 2.96
N ALA A 56 -4.30 2.67 1.72
CA ALA A 56 -4.71 3.54 0.64
C ALA A 56 -4.59 2.82 -0.70
N VAL A 57 -5.39 3.26 -1.68
CA VAL A 57 -5.30 2.78 -3.07
C VAL A 57 -5.34 4.00 -4.00
N ILE A 58 -4.38 4.09 -4.90
CA ILE A 58 -4.19 5.19 -5.85
C ILE A 58 -4.18 4.67 -7.29
N ASP A 59 -4.55 5.52 -8.25
CA ASP A 59 -4.66 5.09 -9.65
C ASP A 59 -3.28 4.99 -10.32
N ASP A 60 -2.34 5.85 -9.94
CA ASP A 60 -1.00 5.93 -10.51
C ASP A 60 0.04 6.29 -9.43
N VAL A 61 1.29 5.85 -9.61
CA VAL A 61 2.40 6.12 -8.67
C VAL A 61 2.66 7.62 -8.46
N ASN A 62 2.32 8.47 -9.42
CA ASN A 62 2.47 9.91 -9.31
C ASN A 62 1.57 10.52 -8.22
N GLU A 63 0.46 9.88 -7.86
CA GLU A 63 -0.43 10.32 -6.77
C GLU A 63 0.20 10.13 -5.38
N LEU A 64 1.31 9.39 -5.26
CA LEU A 64 2.05 9.28 -3.99
C LEU A 64 2.54 10.64 -3.48
N VAL A 65 2.81 11.59 -4.38
CA VAL A 65 3.24 12.93 -3.98
C VAL A 65 2.14 13.60 -3.16
N GLU A 66 0.91 13.61 -3.68
CA GLU A 66 -0.24 14.23 -3.01
C GLU A 66 -0.66 13.46 -1.75
N LEU A 67 -0.49 12.13 -1.74
CA LEU A 67 -0.84 11.29 -0.59
C LEU A 67 0.14 11.45 0.59
N LEU A 68 1.41 11.77 0.33
CA LEU A 68 2.48 11.80 1.34
C LEU A 68 2.89 13.22 1.78
N GLU A 69 2.32 14.25 1.16
CA GLU A 69 2.41 15.65 1.62
C GLU A 69 1.60 15.88 2.92
#